data_AF-A0A971ECG0-F1
#
_entry.id   AF-A0A971ECG0-F1
#
_cell.length_a   1.000
_cell.length_b   1.000
_cell.length_c   1.000
_cell.angle_alpha   90.00
_cell.angle_beta   90.00
_cell.angle_gamma   90.00
#
_symmetry.space_group_name_H-M   'P 1'
#
loop_
_entity.id
_entity.type
_entity.pdbx_description
1 polymer ?
#
loop_
_entity_poly.entity_id
_entity_poly.type
_entity_poly.pdbx_seq_one_letter_code
_entity_poly.pdbx_strand_id
1 'polypeptide(L)'
;MVYASRCLRLMPEPMQGPDVALVQQILQETNIYAGTVTGVFNEACDKAVREFQRREGLKPDGVVGVKTWSRLLTKSCSHMENPAIQQSPGVLITINLDKRRLYFSVPGRPTKTYPVAIGKASTPTPLGNWTIVAKAVDPGGPFGVRWMRLSVPWGGYGIHGTNNPKSIGKAVSHGCIRLYNEDVIEMYDQTPLGTPVMIMGRAYTGRILRKGDRGSDVRFVQSILKELGYYRFKLDSYFGSRTEEAVLAFQTAEGILADGIVGPETLNALQQARDIKRGNVDP
;
A
#
# COMPACT_ATOMS: atom_id res chain seq x y z
N MET A 1 -0.50 -9.41 9.18
CA MET A 1 -1.06 -9.06 7.86
C MET A 1 0.00 -8.19 7.27
N VAL A 2 0.72 -8.69 6.28
CA VAL A 2 1.94 -8.05 5.77
C VAL A 2 1.47 -6.87 4.92
N TYR A 3 1.58 -5.68 5.47
CA TYR A 3 1.05 -4.45 4.91
C TYR A 3 2.21 -3.56 4.48
N ALA A 4 2.62 -3.71 3.22
CA ALA A 4 3.35 -2.65 2.55
C ALA A 4 2.86 -2.54 1.11
N SER A 5 2.50 -1.33 0.71
CA SER A 5 2.52 -0.85 -0.67
C SER A 5 3.09 0.55 -0.76
N ARG A 6 4.24 0.75 -0.14
CA ARG A 6 4.95 2.03 0.02
C ARG A 6 4.21 3.03 0.92
N CYS A 7 4.75 3.24 2.12
CA CYS A 7 4.44 4.42 2.94
C CYS A 7 5.20 5.61 2.33
N LEU A 8 4.52 6.74 2.13
CA LEU A 8 5.14 7.94 1.55
C LEU A 8 5.99 8.65 2.61
N ARG A 9 7.16 9.15 2.22
CA ARG A 9 8.11 9.82 3.10
C ARG A 9 9.20 10.51 2.28
N LEU A 10 9.93 11.42 2.91
CA LEU A 10 11.13 12.00 2.32
C LEU A 10 12.22 10.93 2.15
N MET A 11 12.83 10.88 0.96
CA MET A 11 13.87 9.94 0.56
C MET A 11 14.93 10.71 -0.24
N PRO A 12 16.20 10.25 -0.29
CA PRO A 12 17.24 10.88 -1.10
C PRO A 12 16.83 11.03 -2.58
N GLU A 13 16.26 9.96 -3.13
CA GLU A 13 15.48 10.01 -4.37
C GLU A 13 14.01 10.22 -4.00
N PRO A 14 13.39 11.36 -4.31
CA PRO A 14 12.03 11.65 -3.89
C PRO A 14 11.03 10.60 -4.38
N MET A 15 10.12 10.18 -3.50
CA MET A 15 9.01 9.34 -3.90
C MET A 15 8.09 10.12 -4.83
N GLN A 16 7.70 9.51 -5.95
CA GLN A 16 6.89 10.17 -6.96
C GLN A 16 5.68 9.34 -7.32
N GLY A 17 4.54 9.96 -7.59
CA GLY A 17 3.33 9.29 -8.04
C GLY A 17 2.01 10.00 -7.73
N PRO A 18 0.90 9.43 -8.23
CA PRO A 18 -0.44 9.99 -8.03
C PRO A 18 -0.94 9.89 -6.59
N ASP A 19 -0.44 8.94 -5.80
CA ASP A 19 -0.64 8.88 -4.34
C ASP A 19 0.04 10.05 -3.60
N VAL A 20 1.23 10.47 -4.04
CA VAL A 20 1.89 11.68 -3.51
C VAL A 20 1.12 12.93 -3.89
N ALA A 21 0.67 13.01 -5.15
CA ALA A 21 -0.15 14.13 -5.62
C ALA A 21 -1.46 14.20 -4.80
N LEU A 22 -2.08 13.06 -4.51
CA LEU A 22 -3.26 12.97 -3.66
C LEU A 22 -2.99 13.47 -2.23
N VAL A 23 -1.87 13.09 -1.61
CA VAL A 23 -1.50 13.64 -0.30
C VAL A 23 -1.33 15.15 -0.37
N GLN A 24 -0.60 15.66 -1.36
CA GLN A 24 -0.40 17.10 -1.54
C GLN A 24 -1.73 17.83 -1.70
N GLN A 25 -2.64 17.30 -2.51
CA GLN A 25 -3.97 17.88 -2.71
C GLN A 25 -4.77 17.93 -1.41
N ILE A 26 -4.85 16.82 -0.65
CA ILE A 26 -5.57 16.80 0.64
C ILE A 26 -4.94 17.78 1.63
N LEU A 27 -3.61 17.91 1.63
CA LEU A 27 -2.91 18.87 2.49
C LEU A 27 -3.14 20.33 2.05
N GLN A 28 -3.35 20.61 0.76
CA GLN A 28 -3.78 21.94 0.29
C GLN A 28 -5.21 22.24 0.72
N GLU A 29 -6.14 21.29 0.56
CA GLU A 29 -7.55 21.43 0.95
C GLU A 29 -7.70 21.72 2.45
N THR A 30 -6.79 21.20 3.27
CA THR A 30 -6.73 21.45 4.72
C THR A 30 -5.95 22.72 5.10
N ASN A 31 -5.52 23.53 4.13
CA ASN A 31 -4.70 24.74 4.30
C ASN A 31 -3.38 24.49 5.06
N ILE A 32 -2.79 23.30 4.91
CA ILE A 32 -1.50 22.94 5.54
C ILE A 32 -0.36 23.01 4.52
N TYR A 33 -0.62 22.72 3.26
CA TYR A 33 0.37 22.75 2.18
C TYR A 33 0.10 23.93 1.23
N ALA A 34 1.09 24.82 1.10
CA ALA A 34 1.02 25.98 0.19
C ALA A 34 1.84 25.77 -1.11
N GLY A 35 2.53 24.62 -1.25
CA GLY A 35 3.30 24.29 -2.44
C GLY A 35 2.41 23.81 -3.59
N THR A 36 2.97 23.68 -4.78
CA THR A 36 2.28 23.13 -5.96
C THR A 36 2.13 21.60 -5.87
N VAL A 37 0.98 21.06 -6.30
CA VAL A 37 0.77 19.60 -6.43
C VAL A 37 1.60 19.10 -7.61
N THR A 38 2.76 18.53 -7.30
CA THR A 38 3.73 18.02 -8.29
C THR A 38 3.72 16.51 -8.39
N GLY A 39 3.15 15.81 -7.40
CA GLY A 39 3.30 14.37 -7.27
C GLY A 39 4.69 13.94 -6.83
N VAL A 40 5.54 14.87 -6.35
CA VAL A 40 6.90 14.61 -5.86
C VAL A 40 6.98 14.86 -4.36
N PHE A 41 7.38 13.86 -3.57
CA PHE A 41 7.44 13.93 -2.10
C PHE A 41 8.73 14.63 -1.67
N ASN A 42 8.75 15.95 -1.81
CA ASN A 42 9.88 16.82 -1.47
C ASN A 42 9.85 17.28 0.00
N GLU A 43 10.86 18.05 0.42
CA GLU A 43 10.96 18.58 1.79
C GLU A 43 9.75 19.44 2.20
N ALA A 44 9.16 20.20 1.28
CA ALA A 44 7.97 20.99 1.57
C ALA A 44 6.76 20.08 1.86
N CYS A 45 6.62 18.99 1.11
CA CYS A 45 5.60 17.97 1.35
C CYS A 45 5.84 17.26 2.70
N ASP A 46 7.08 16.89 3.03
CA ASP A 46 7.44 16.29 4.33
C ASP A 46 7.08 17.22 5.51
N LYS A 47 7.45 18.50 5.42
CA LYS A 47 7.09 19.51 6.43
C LYS A 47 5.58 19.61 6.62
N ALA A 48 4.82 19.62 5.52
CA ALA A 48 3.36 19.65 5.58
C ALA A 48 2.75 18.38 6.17
N VAL A 49 3.31 17.19 5.86
CA VAL A 49 2.87 15.92 6.48
C VAL A 49 3.14 15.93 7.98
N ARG A 50 4.33 16.38 8.43
CA ARG A 50 4.64 16.48 9.86
C ARG A 50 3.72 17.45 10.60
N GLU A 51 3.38 18.57 9.96
CA GLU A 51 2.44 19.54 10.52
C GLU A 51 1.03 18.96 10.60
N PHE A 52 0.56 18.28 9.54
CA PHE A 52 -0.70 17.55 9.56
C PHE A 52 -0.74 16.52 10.68
N GLN A 53 0.31 15.70 10.81
CA GLN A 53 0.42 14.71 11.88
C GLN A 53 0.34 15.36 13.26
N ARG A 54 1.04 16.49 13.48
CA ARG A 54 0.97 17.25 14.73
C ARG A 54 -0.45 17.73 15.03
N ARG A 55 -1.14 18.31 14.05
CA ARG A 55 -2.54 18.80 14.20
C ARG A 55 -3.53 17.67 14.49
N GLU A 56 -3.31 16.50 13.92
CA GLU A 56 -4.19 15.33 14.06
C GLU A 56 -3.81 14.43 15.25
N GLY A 57 -2.88 14.88 16.12
CA GLY A 57 -2.44 14.12 17.30
C GLY A 57 -1.67 12.84 16.99
N LEU A 58 -1.04 12.78 15.82
CA LEU A 58 -0.17 11.67 15.39
C LEU A 58 1.31 11.99 15.69
N LYS A 59 2.16 10.95 15.72
CA LYS A 59 3.62 11.10 15.75
C LYS A 59 4.05 11.89 14.50
N PRO A 60 4.75 13.04 14.61
CA PRO A 60 5.15 13.88 13.48
C PRO A 60 6.41 13.34 12.80
N ASP A 61 6.37 12.08 12.36
CA ASP A 61 7.49 11.36 11.76
C ASP A 61 7.69 11.64 10.26
N GLY A 62 6.76 12.36 9.61
CA GLY A 62 6.78 12.69 8.19
C GLY A 62 6.36 11.52 7.30
N VAL A 63 5.88 10.43 7.89
CA VAL A 63 5.55 9.20 7.19
C VAL A 63 4.05 9.10 6.98
N VAL A 64 3.64 9.03 5.73
CA VAL A 64 2.26 8.73 5.34
C VAL A 64 2.04 7.22 5.39
N GLY A 65 1.99 6.69 6.62
CA GLY A 65 1.60 5.32 6.93
C GLY A 65 0.12 5.19 7.25
N VAL A 66 -0.28 4.07 7.87
CA VAL A 66 -1.70 3.73 8.11
C VAL A 66 -2.48 4.82 8.81
N LYS A 67 -1.95 5.30 9.94
CA LYS A 67 -2.63 6.29 10.79
C LYS A 67 -2.80 7.62 10.05
N THR A 68 -1.75 8.06 9.34
CA THR A 68 -1.75 9.28 8.54
C THR A 68 -2.74 9.19 7.38
N TRP A 69 -2.72 8.09 6.62
CA TRP A 69 -3.65 7.87 5.50
C TRP A 69 -5.10 7.83 5.95
N SER A 70 -5.40 7.12 7.05
CA SER A 70 -6.75 7.09 7.61
C SER A 70 -7.26 8.50 7.92
N ARG A 71 -6.42 9.36 8.53
CA ARG A 71 -6.79 10.76 8.82
C ARG A 71 -6.95 11.60 7.55
N LEU A 72 -6.02 11.50 6.61
CA LEU A 72 -6.09 12.22 5.33
C LEU A 72 -7.39 11.88 4.57
N LEU A 73 -7.70 10.59 4.47
CA LEU A 73 -8.91 10.12 3.82
C LEU A 73 -10.17 10.55 4.58
N THR A 74 -10.16 10.55 5.92
CA THR A 74 -11.30 11.11 6.68
C THR A 74 -11.54 12.59 6.36
N LYS A 75 -10.49 13.40 6.19
CA LYS A 75 -10.62 14.83 5.84
C LYS A 75 -11.10 15.05 4.41
N SER A 76 -10.63 14.24 3.47
CA SER A 76 -11.13 14.23 2.09
C SER A 76 -12.60 13.75 2.04
N CYS A 77 -12.96 12.75 2.84
CA CYS A 77 -14.33 12.25 2.97
C CYS A 77 -15.26 13.20 3.73
N SER A 78 -14.78 14.13 4.56
CA SER A 78 -15.64 15.18 5.15
C SER A 78 -16.10 16.23 4.15
N HIS A 79 -15.55 16.25 2.93
CA HIS A 79 -16.15 16.92 1.76
C HIS A 79 -17.02 15.98 0.90
N MET A 80 -17.16 14.71 1.32
CA MET A 80 -18.09 13.71 0.79
C MET A 80 -19.16 13.35 1.84
N GLU A 81 -19.61 14.31 2.67
CA GLU A 81 -20.97 14.20 3.22
C GLU A 81 -21.97 14.45 2.08
N ASN A 82 -22.14 13.43 1.24
CA ASN A 82 -23.38 13.23 0.53
C ASN A 82 -23.97 11.92 1.08
N PRO A 83 -25.15 11.94 1.74
CA PRO A 83 -25.82 10.76 2.27
C PRO A 83 -26.42 9.93 1.14
N ALA A 84 -25.55 9.44 0.27
CA ALA A 84 -25.80 8.43 -0.73
C ALA A 84 -24.45 7.78 -1.06
N ILE A 85 -24.11 6.72 -0.33
CA ILE A 85 -23.51 5.55 -0.98
C ILE A 85 -24.62 5.03 -1.93
N GLN A 86 -24.90 5.79 -2.98
CA GLN A 86 -25.76 5.35 -4.04
C GLN A 86 -24.93 4.28 -4.71
N GLN A 87 -25.35 3.03 -4.52
CA GLN A 87 -24.83 1.87 -5.22
C GLN A 87 -24.62 2.27 -6.68
N SER A 88 -23.37 2.58 -7.06
CA SER A 88 -23.06 2.87 -8.44
C SER A 88 -23.13 1.55 -9.23
N PRO A 89 -23.56 1.59 -10.49
CA PRO A 89 -24.34 0.55 -11.15
C PRO A 89 -23.51 -0.70 -11.46
N GLY A 90 -23.63 -1.75 -10.65
CA GLY A 90 -23.26 -3.15 -10.92
C GLY A 90 -21.88 -3.48 -11.52
N VAL A 91 -20.93 -2.53 -11.54
CA VAL A 91 -19.53 -2.79 -11.94
C VAL A 91 -18.80 -3.44 -10.78
N LEU A 92 -18.11 -4.55 -11.03
CA LEU A 92 -17.34 -5.29 -10.04
C LEU A 92 -15.95 -5.63 -10.61
N ILE A 93 -14.93 -5.39 -9.79
CA ILE A 93 -13.56 -5.86 -10.05
C ILE A 93 -13.29 -7.05 -9.13
N THR A 94 -12.93 -8.20 -9.70
CA THR A 94 -12.44 -9.35 -8.93
C THR A 94 -11.03 -9.70 -9.35
N ILE A 95 -10.10 -9.85 -8.41
CA ILE A 95 -8.70 -10.18 -8.68
C ILE A 95 -8.38 -11.51 -8.02
N ASN A 96 -7.93 -12.48 -8.82
CA ASN A 96 -7.46 -13.77 -8.33
C ASN A 96 -5.92 -13.82 -8.41
N LEU A 97 -5.27 -13.79 -7.25
CA LEU A 97 -3.82 -13.75 -7.12
C LEU A 97 -3.14 -15.06 -7.55
N ASP A 98 -3.78 -16.21 -7.34
CA ASP A 98 -3.24 -17.51 -7.77
C ASP A 98 -3.19 -17.60 -9.30
N LYS A 99 -4.26 -17.13 -9.94
CA LYS A 99 -4.41 -17.12 -11.40
C LYS A 99 -3.69 -15.93 -12.06
N ARG A 100 -3.32 -14.91 -11.29
CA ARG A 100 -2.81 -13.61 -11.78
C ARG A 100 -3.74 -13.03 -12.86
N ARG A 101 -5.04 -13.02 -12.53
CA ARG A 101 -6.10 -12.50 -13.39
C ARG A 101 -6.97 -11.50 -12.65
N LEU A 102 -7.33 -10.42 -13.34
CA LEU A 102 -8.40 -9.49 -12.98
C LEU A 102 -9.60 -9.77 -13.86
N TYR A 103 -10.77 -9.85 -13.25
CA TYR A 103 -12.07 -10.01 -13.88
C TYR A 103 -12.84 -8.70 -13.70
N PHE A 104 -13.27 -8.11 -14.81
CA PHE A 104 -14.01 -6.86 -14.85
C PHE A 104 -15.42 -7.12 -15.34
N SER A 105 -16.39 -6.99 -14.45
CA SER A 105 -17.80 -7.27 -14.73
C SER A 105 -18.57 -5.95 -14.77
N VAL A 106 -19.35 -5.76 -15.84
CA VAL A 106 -20.27 -4.64 -16.02
C VAL A 106 -21.65 -5.23 -16.32
N PRO A 107 -22.76 -4.70 -15.76
CA PRO A 107 -24.09 -5.27 -15.99
C PRO A 107 -24.44 -5.33 -17.47
N GLY A 108 -25.02 -6.44 -17.91
CA GLY A 108 -25.42 -6.63 -19.30
C GLY A 108 -24.27 -6.80 -20.30
N ARG A 109 -23.00 -6.91 -19.84
CA ARG A 109 -21.84 -7.16 -20.70
C ARG A 109 -21.11 -8.44 -20.29
N PRO A 110 -20.49 -9.17 -21.23
CA PRO A 110 -19.59 -10.27 -20.88
C PRO A 110 -18.45 -9.79 -19.97
N THR A 111 -18.15 -10.54 -18.92
CA THR A 111 -17.02 -10.27 -18.02
C THR A 111 -15.71 -10.31 -18.81
N LYS A 112 -14.95 -9.22 -18.77
CA LYS A 112 -13.61 -9.15 -19.36
C LYS A 112 -12.57 -9.69 -18.38
N THR A 113 -11.51 -10.30 -18.91
CA THR A 113 -10.44 -10.92 -18.12
C THR A 113 -9.09 -10.41 -18.57
N TYR A 114 -8.34 -9.83 -17.63
CA TYR A 114 -7.03 -9.23 -17.89
C TYR A 114 -5.93 -9.99 -17.13
N PRO A 115 -4.77 -10.25 -17.75
CA PRO A 115 -3.58 -10.69 -17.01
C PRO A 115 -3.06 -9.55 -16.15
N VAL A 116 -2.59 -9.85 -14.93
CA VAL A 116 -2.07 -8.83 -14.03
C VAL A 116 -0.70 -9.19 -13.46
N ALA A 117 0.12 -8.18 -13.19
CA ALA A 117 1.22 -8.34 -12.24
C ALA A 117 0.70 -8.04 -10.83
N ILE A 118 1.19 -8.80 -9.85
CA ILE A 118 0.80 -8.65 -8.44
C ILE A 118 2.01 -8.46 -7.55
N GLY A 119 1.75 -8.20 -6.27
CA GLY A 119 2.79 -8.07 -5.25
C GLY A 119 3.62 -9.35 -5.12
N LYS A 120 4.93 -9.20 -5.05
CA LYS A 120 5.84 -10.31 -4.68
C LYS A 120 5.58 -10.76 -3.24
N ALA A 121 6.07 -11.94 -2.87
CA ALA A 121 5.89 -12.51 -1.52
C ALA A 121 6.32 -11.55 -0.39
N SER A 122 7.30 -10.69 -0.65
CA SER A 122 7.79 -9.73 0.36
C SER A 122 6.96 -8.45 0.51
N THR A 123 6.06 -8.18 -0.42
CA THR A 123 5.20 -6.98 -0.50
C THR A 123 3.90 -7.40 -1.21
N PRO A 124 3.08 -8.24 -0.57
CA PRO A 124 1.96 -8.90 -1.21
C PRO A 124 0.82 -7.94 -1.53
N THR A 125 0.06 -8.25 -2.58
CA THR A 125 -1.23 -7.59 -2.84
C THR A 125 -2.23 -7.96 -1.74
N PRO A 126 -3.01 -7.00 -1.20
CA PRO A 126 -3.81 -7.22 -0.01
C PRO A 126 -5.09 -7.97 -0.37
N LEU A 127 -5.35 -9.10 0.28
CA LEU A 127 -6.63 -9.80 0.16
C LEU A 127 -7.75 -9.00 0.81
N GLY A 128 -8.99 -9.27 0.38
CA GLY A 128 -10.19 -8.73 0.99
C GLY A 128 -11.03 -7.90 0.02
N ASN A 129 -11.98 -7.18 0.58
CA ASN A 129 -12.90 -6.32 -0.15
C ASN A 129 -12.46 -4.87 0.02
N TRP A 130 -12.20 -4.21 -1.09
CA TRP A 130 -11.76 -2.83 -1.19
C TRP A 130 -12.71 -2.06 -2.11
N THR A 131 -12.52 -0.76 -2.19
CA THR A 131 -13.23 0.13 -3.12
C THR A 131 -12.24 1.05 -3.80
N ILE A 132 -12.60 1.55 -4.99
CA ILE A 132 -11.82 2.62 -5.63
C ILE A 132 -12.13 3.95 -4.94
N VAL A 133 -11.11 4.63 -4.40
CA VAL A 133 -11.29 5.87 -3.62
C VAL A 133 -10.64 7.11 -4.23
N ALA A 134 -9.74 6.92 -5.19
CA ALA A 134 -9.15 8.01 -5.96
C ALA A 134 -8.69 7.50 -7.32
N LYS A 135 -8.58 8.39 -8.29
CA LYS A 135 -8.20 8.05 -9.67
C LYS A 135 -7.30 9.15 -10.25
N ALA A 136 -6.37 8.76 -11.12
CA ALA A 136 -5.51 9.69 -11.85
C ALA A 136 -5.38 9.26 -13.32
N VAL A 137 -5.45 10.26 -14.21
CA VAL A 137 -5.20 10.14 -15.66
C VAL A 137 -3.74 10.50 -15.91
N ASP A 138 -3.07 9.70 -16.74
CA ASP A 138 -1.69 9.86 -17.19
C ASP A 138 -0.68 10.15 -16.06
N PRO A 139 -0.64 9.33 -14.98
CA PRO A 139 0.29 9.52 -13.86
C PRO A 139 1.76 9.32 -14.26
N GLY A 140 2.03 8.67 -15.40
CA GLY A 140 3.37 8.44 -15.91
C GLY A 140 4.20 7.46 -15.07
N GLY A 141 5.47 7.32 -15.45
CA GLY A 141 6.45 6.51 -14.73
C GLY A 141 5.98 5.07 -14.48
N PRO A 142 6.21 4.49 -13.28
CA PRO A 142 5.83 3.12 -12.97
C PRO A 142 4.31 2.87 -12.96
N PHE A 143 3.51 3.94 -12.87
CA PHE A 143 2.05 3.87 -12.83
C PHE A 143 1.41 3.83 -14.23
N GLY A 144 2.18 4.13 -15.28
CA GLY A 144 1.71 4.11 -16.66
C GLY A 144 0.66 5.19 -16.93
N VAL A 145 -0.39 4.82 -17.67
CA VAL A 145 -1.37 5.79 -18.21
C VAL A 145 -2.60 6.00 -17.32
N ARG A 146 -2.90 5.11 -16.38
CA ARG A 146 -4.03 5.26 -15.45
C ARG A 146 -3.68 4.67 -14.09
N TRP A 147 -4.20 5.29 -13.04
CA TRP A 147 -4.07 4.78 -11.67
C TRP A 147 -5.38 4.91 -10.91
N MET A 148 -5.72 3.87 -10.16
CA MET A 148 -6.92 3.82 -9.32
C MET A 148 -6.54 3.33 -7.93
N ARG A 149 -6.72 4.18 -6.91
CA ARG A 149 -6.40 3.89 -5.51
C ARG A 149 -7.43 2.94 -4.90
N LEU A 150 -6.95 1.92 -4.21
CA LEU A 150 -7.78 1.08 -3.35
C LEU A 150 -7.97 1.75 -1.98
N SER A 151 -9.13 1.50 -1.34
CA SER A 151 -9.48 1.95 0.02
C SER A 151 -8.63 1.31 1.14
N VAL A 152 -7.43 0.87 0.81
CA VAL A 152 -6.51 0.24 1.74
C VAL A 152 -5.87 1.33 2.60
N PRO A 153 -6.17 1.38 3.91
CA PRO A 153 -5.77 2.50 4.75
C PRO A 153 -4.26 2.48 5.05
N TRP A 154 -3.59 1.34 4.91
CA TRP A 154 -2.19 1.17 5.31
C TRP A 154 -1.16 1.35 4.18
N GLY A 155 -1.56 1.80 2.99
CA GLY A 155 -0.57 2.04 1.93
C GLY A 155 -1.15 2.59 0.63
N GLY A 156 -0.26 2.99 -0.27
CA GLY A 156 -0.54 3.48 -1.63
C GLY A 156 -1.10 2.44 -2.62
N TYR A 157 -1.81 1.40 -2.18
CA TYR A 157 -2.26 0.31 -3.07
C TYR A 157 -3.16 0.84 -4.17
N GLY A 158 -2.92 0.37 -5.39
CA GLY A 158 -3.75 0.73 -6.53
C GLY A 158 -3.74 -0.32 -7.64
N ILE A 159 -4.70 -0.15 -8.53
CA ILE A 159 -4.79 -0.80 -9.82
C ILE A 159 -4.30 0.21 -10.85
N HIS A 160 -3.27 -0.12 -11.63
CA HIS A 160 -2.65 0.85 -12.53
C HIS A 160 -2.01 0.22 -13.76
N GLY A 161 -1.70 1.05 -14.76
CA GLY A 161 -0.93 0.66 -15.94
C GLY A 161 0.54 0.37 -15.60
N THR A 162 1.43 0.24 -16.57
CA THR A 162 2.85 0.09 -16.27
C THR A 162 3.73 0.53 -17.43
N ASN A 163 4.90 1.08 -17.12
CA ASN A 163 5.99 1.27 -18.09
C ASN A 163 6.83 -0.01 -18.31
N ASN A 164 6.55 -1.10 -17.58
CA ASN A 164 7.22 -2.38 -17.72
C ASN A 164 6.22 -3.50 -18.06
N PRO A 165 5.75 -3.59 -19.32
CA PRO A 165 4.78 -4.61 -19.74
C PRO A 165 5.26 -6.05 -19.52
N LYS A 166 6.58 -6.29 -19.50
CA LYS A 166 7.16 -7.62 -19.19
C LYS A 166 6.92 -8.07 -17.74
N SER A 167 6.42 -7.21 -16.88
CA SER A 167 6.04 -7.53 -15.49
C SER A 167 4.69 -8.26 -15.40
N ILE A 168 3.81 -8.09 -16.41
CA ILE A 168 2.45 -8.63 -16.41
C ILE A 168 2.48 -10.17 -16.38
N GLY A 169 1.63 -10.76 -15.55
CA GLY A 169 1.59 -12.20 -15.30
C GLY A 169 2.62 -12.69 -14.28
N LYS A 170 3.30 -11.80 -13.54
CA LYS A 170 4.30 -12.16 -12.51
C LYS A 170 3.98 -11.53 -11.14
N ALA A 171 4.56 -12.09 -10.08
CA ALA A 171 4.51 -11.53 -8.73
C ALA A 171 5.77 -10.69 -8.47
N VAL A 172 5.73 -9.41 -8.85
CA VAL A 172 6.92 -8.53 -8.92
C VAL A 172 6.71 -7.11 -8.39
N SER A 173 5.46 -6.67 -8.17
CA SER A 173 5.18 -5.31 -7.67
C SER A 173 5.40 -5.19 -6.16
N HIS A 174 5.31 -3.97 -5.61
CA HIS A 174 5.29 -3.74 -4.18
C HIS A 174 3.89 -3.83 -3.56
N GLY A 175 2.95 -4.51 -4.21
CA GLY A 175 1.61 -4.77 -3.69
C GLY A 175 0.51 -4.25 -4.62
N CYS A 176 0.84 -3.29 -5.48
CA CYS A 176 -0.09 -2.80 -6.51
C CYS A 176 -0.40 -3.86 -7.58
N ILE A 177 -1.55 -3.72 -8.21
CA ILE A 177 -1.99 -4.57 -9.32
C ILE A 177 -1.69 -3.85 -10.62
N ARG A 178 -0.79 -4.40 -11.42
CA ARG A 178 -0.38 -3.79 -12.70
C ARG A 178 -1.12 -4.45 -13.85
N LEU A 179 -1.61 -3.62 -14.77
CA LEU A 179 -2.20 -4.02 -16.05
C LEU A 179 -1.35 -3.49 -17.21
N TYR A 180 -1.59 -4.03 -18.40
CA TYR A 180 -1.20 -3.35 -19.62
C TYR A 180 -1.89 -1.98 -19.72
N ASN A 181 -1.26 -1.04 -20.42
CA ASN A 181 -1.78 0.33 -20.51
C ASN A 181 -3.12 0.37 -21.27
N GLU A 182 -3.26 -0.47 -22.28
CA GLU A 182 -4.46 -0.60 -23.10
C GLU A 182 -5.64 -1.13 -22.24
N ASP A 183 -5.37 -2.17 -21.43
CA ASP A 183 -6.37 -2.78 -20.54
C ASP A 183 -6.84 -1.81 -19.44
N VAL A 184 -5.91 -1.06 -18.83
CA VAL A 184 -6.27 -0.13 -17.75
C VAL A 184 -7.02 1.09 -18.28
N ILE A 185 -6.75 1.57 -19.50
CA ILE A 185 -7.52 2.66 -20.13
C ILE A 185 -8.98 2.22 -20.24
N GLU A 186 -9.21 1.02 -20.79
CA GLU A 186 -10.56 0.51 -21.02
C GLU A 186 -11.38 0.36 -19.73
N MET A 187 -10.73 -0.16 -18.69
CA MET A 187 -11.36 -0.35 -17.38
C MET A 187 -11.58 0.99 -16.66
N TYR A 188 -10.63 1.93 -16.75
CA TYR A 188 -10.65 3.17 -15.97
C TYR A 188 -11.90 4.01 -16.25
N ASP A 189 -12.28 4.17 -17.51
CA ASP A 189 -13.42 5.02 -17.89
C ASP A 189 -14.76 4.43 -17.41
N GLN A 190 -14.80 3.11 -17.19
CA GLN A 190 -15.97 2.37 -16.72
C GLN A 190 -15.95 2.09 -15.21
N THR A 191 -14.97 2.62 -14.48
CA THR A 191 -14.80 2.37 -13.04
C THR A 191 -15.03 3.64 -12.23
N PRO A 192 -16.27 3.92 -11.77
CA PRO A 192 -16.56 5.01 -10.85
C PRO A 192 -15.80 4.91 -9.52
N LEU A 193 -15.69 6.03 -8.80
CA LEU A 193 -15.32 5.97 -7.38
C LEU A 193 -16.39 5.17 -6.61
N GLY A 194 -15.95 4.41 -5.61
CA GLY A 194 -16.80 3.48 -4.87
C GLY A 194 -16.94 2.09 -5.50
N THR A 195 -16.45 1.84 -6.73
CA THR A 195 -16.50 0.51 -7.35
C THR A 195 -15.89 -0.56 -6.43
N PRO A 196 -16.62 -1.64 -6.11
CA PRO A 196 -16.09 -2.74 -5.30
C PRO A 196 -14.96 -3.49 -6.00
N VAL A 197 -13.94 -3.83 -5.22
CA VAL A 197 -12.77 -4.60 -5.63
C VAL A 197 -12.59 -5.78 -4.67
N MET A 198 -12.86 -7.00 -5.14
CA MET A 198 -12.61 -8.22 -4.36
C MET A 198 -11.28 -8.84 -4.75
N ILE A 199 -10.34 -8.96 -3.81
CA ILE A 199 -9.03 -9.58 -4.02
C ILE A 199 -8.98 -10.91 -3.27
N MET A 200 -8.79 -12.00 -4.01
CA MET A 200 -8.84 -13.38 -3.52
C MET A 200 -7.64 -14.22 -3.99
N GLY A 201 -7.41 -15.35 -3.33
CA GLY A 201 -6.35 -16.32 -3.67
C GLY A 201 -5.46 -16.65 -2.48
N ARG A 202 -4.38 -17.42 -2.70
CA ARG A 202 -3.37 -17.72 -1.67
C ARG A 202 -2.41 -16.55 -1.52
N ALA A 203 -2.87 -15.47 -0.93
CA ALA A 203 -1.97 -14.50 -0.31
C ALA A 203 -1.99 -14.65 1.21
N TYR A 204 -0.82 -14.38 1.75
CA TYR A 204 -0.33 -14.80 3.04
C TYR A 204 -1.14 -14.20 4.22
N THR A 205 -1.64 -15.06 5.11
CA THR A 205 -2.79 -14.80 6.02
C THR A 205 -2.58 -13.76 7.11
N GLY A 206 -1.36 -13.28 7.31
CA GLY A 206 -1.21 -12.14 8.18
C GLY A 206 -1.66 -12.34 9.63
N ARG A 207 -1.62 -13.58 10.12
CA ARG A 207 -1.87 -13.86 11.52
C ARG A 207 -0.82 -13.16 12.40
N ILE A 208 -1.21 -12.90 13.64
CA ILE A 208 -0.33 -12.39 14.68
C ILE A 208 0.75 -13.44 14.96
N LEU A 209 2.02 -13.07 14.82
CA LEU A 209 3.13 -13.98 15.11
C LEU A 209 3.65 -13.76 16.52
N ARG A 210 3.90 -14.86 17.23
CA ARG A 210 4.43 -14.87 18.59
C ARG A 210 5.35 -16.08 18.78
N LYS A 211 6.01 -16.11 19.93
CA LYS A 211 6.85 -17.25 20.32
C LYS A 211 6.11 -18.58 20.18
N GLY A 212 6.75 -19.55 19.53
CA GLY A 212 6.18 -20.86 19.22
C GLY A 212 5.67 -21.01 17.79
N ASP A 213 5.38 -19.92 17.09
CA ASP A 213 4.90 -19.97 15.72
C ASP A 213 5.93 -20.53 14.73
N ARG A 214 5.45 -21.20 13.68
CA ARG A 214 6.27 -21.71 12.58
C ARG A 214 5.63 -21.37 11.24
N GLY A 215 6.47 -21.15 10.23
CA GLY A 215 6.03 -21.00 8.86
C GLY A 215 6.83 -20.00 8.04
N SER A 216 6.37 -19.79 6.81
CA SER A 216 6.98 -18.82 5.90
C SER A 216 6.77 -17.37 6.35
N ASP A 217 5.78 -17.07 7.20
CA ASP A 217 5.58 -15.80 7.95
C ASP A 217 6.82 -15.48 8.75
N VAL A 218 7.18 -16.44 9.58
CA VAL A 218 8.24 -16.28 10.56
C VAL A 218 9.55 -16.09 9.83
N ARG A 219 9.82 -16.94 8.82
CA ARG A 219 10.99 -16.77 7.95
C ARG A 219 11.02 -15.40 7.27
N PHE A 220 9.86 -14.91 6.84
CA PHE A 220 9.77 -13.60 6.21
C PHE A 220 10.14 -12.48 7.19
N VAL A 221 9.59 -12.48 8.39
CA VAL A 221 9.95 -11.51 9.45
C VAL A 221 11.42 -11.62 9.84
N GLN A 222 11.92 -12.83 10.06
CA GLN A 222 13.34 -13.07 10.35
C GLN A 222 14.23 -12.51 9.23
N SER A 223 13.81 -12.62 7.96
CA SER A 223 14.59 -12.08 6.85
C SER A 223 14.64 -10.55 6.86
N ILE A 224 13.53 -9.88 7.19
CA ILE A 224 13.51 -8.42 7.37
C ILE A 224 14.39 -8.00 8.55
N LEU A 225 14.19 -8.60 9.73
CA LEU A 225 14.98 -8.30 10.93
C LEU A 225 16.47 -8.52 10.68
N LYS A 226 16.83 -9.57 9.95
CA LYS A 226 18.22 -9.85 9.58
C LYS A 226 18.79 -8.79 8.66
N GLU A 227 18.03 -8.40 7.65
CA GLU A 227 18.41 -7.33 6.74
C GLU A 227 18.58 -6.01 7.49
N LEU A 228 17.71 -5.70 8.46
CA LEU A 228 17.78 -4.50 9.28
C LEU A 228 18.88 -4.53 10.36
N GLY A 229 19.49 -5.69 10.60
CA GLY A 229 20.58 -5.86 11.58
C GLY A 229 20.13 -6.32 12.97
N TYR A 230 18.84 -6.55 13.18
CA TYR A 230 18.28 -7.03 14.46
C TYR A 230 18.38 -8.56 14.63
N TYR A 231 18.59 -9.32 13.55
CA TYR A 231 18.64 -10.80 13.60
C TYR A 231 19.87 -11.39 12.91
N ARG A 232 20.81 -11.95 13.67
CA ARG A 232 22.07 -12.49 13.12
C ARG A 232 22.04 -13.96 12.72
N PHE A 233 21.05 -14.72 13.19
CA PHE A 233 21.03 -16.19 13.06
C PHE A 233 20.52 -16.70 11.70
N LYS A 234 20.55 -18.02 11.51
CA LYS A 234 19.98 -18.68 10.32
C LYS A 234 18.45 -18.55 10.34
N LEU A 235 17.85 -18.28 9.19
CA LEU A 235 16.39 -18.28 9.05
C LEU A 235 15.91 -19.73 9.15
N ASP A 236 15.21 -20.07 10.22
CA ASP A 236 14.76 -21.43 10.54
C ASP A 236 13.23 -21.57 10.46
N SER A 237 12.52 -20.49 10.09
CA SER A 237 11.06 -20.46 10.05
C SER A 237 10.39 -20.70 11.41
N TYR A 238 11.13 -20.58 12.53
CA TYR A 238 10.63 -20.80 13.88
C TYR A 238 10.75 -19.54 14.74
N PHE A 239 9.65 -19.14 15.37
CA PHE A 239 9.58 -17.97 16.21
C PHE A 239 10.02 -18.37 17.62
N GLY A 240 11.32 -18.62 17.79
CA GLY A 240 11.94 -18.89 19.09
C GLY A 240 12.34 -17.60 19.83
N SER A 241 12.98 -17.75 20.99
CA SER A 241 13.47 -16.62 21.81
C SER A 241 14.34 -15.64 21.01
N ARG A 242 15.17 -16.15 20.08
CA ARG A 242 16.02 -15.31 19.22
C ARG A 242 15.21 -14.39 18.30
N THR A 243 14.05 -14.86 17.81
CA THR A 243 13.18 -14.07 16.93
C THR A 243 12.42 -13.05 17.76
N GLU A 244 11.93 -13.45 18.92
CA GLU A 244 11.27 -12.59 19.91
C GLU A 244 12.18 -11.44 20.37
N GLU A 245 13.43 -11.73 20.76
CA GLU A 245 14.43 -10.72 21.13
C GLU A 245 14.68 -9.70 20.01
N ALA A 246 14.79 -10.17 18.76
CA ALA A 246 14.97 -9.29 17.61
C ALA A 246 13.75 -8.41 17.34
N VAL A 247 12.54 -8.95 17.52
CA VAL A 247 11.29 -8.20 17.39
C VAL A 247 11.18 -7.13 18.48
N LEU A 248 11.46 -7.49 19.74
CA LEU A 248 11.48 -6.53 20.85
C LEU A 248 12.48 -5.40 20.60
N ALA A 249 13.72 -5.73 20.23
CA ALA A 249 14.75 -4.75 19.92
C ALA A 249 14.32 -3.79 18.80
N PHE A 250 13.70 -4.33 17.75
CA PHE A 250 13.15 -3.53 16.66
C PHE A 250 12.00 -2.62 17.12
N GLN A 251 11.01 -3.18 17.85
CA GLN A 251 9.87 -2.41 18.35
C GLN A 251 10.29 -1.26 19.25
N THR A 252 11.25 -1.50 20.16
CA THR A 252 11.84 -0.47 21.01
C THR A 252 12.52 0.62 20.17
N ALA A 253 13.30 0.25 19.17
CA ALA A 253 14.00 1.21 18.31
C ALA A 253 13.04 2.10 17.49
N GLU A 254 11.91 1.55 17.03
CA GLU A 254 10.90 2.31 16.27
C GLU A 254 9.96 3.13 17.16
N GLY A 255 10.02 2.94 18.49
CA GLY A 255 9.13 3.59 19.46
C GLY A 255 7.67 3.13 19.31
N ILE A 256 7.47 1.85 18.98
CA ILE A 256 6.16 1.19 19.00
C ILE A 256 6.07 0.26 20.22
N LEU A 257 4.89 -0.30 20.50
CA LEU A 257 4.71 -1.22 21.63
C LEU A 257 5.67 -2.41 21.50
N ALA A 258 6.56 -2.57 22.47
CA ALA A 258 7.56 -3.64 22.52
C ALA A 258 7.02 -4.85 23.30
N ASP A 259 6.14 -5.61 22.66
CA ASP A 259 5.49 -6.80 23.22
C ASP A 259 6.07 -8.13 22.69
N GLY A 260 7.05 -8.07 21.77
CA GLY A 260 7.66 -9.25 21.15
C GLY A 260 6.75 -9.95 20.14
N ILE A 261 5.59 -9.35 19.85
CA ILE A 261 4.57 -9.89 18.96
C ILE A 261 4.61 -9.14 17.63
N VAL A 262 4.58 -9.89 16.54
CA VAL A 262 4.48 -9.31 15.20
C VAL A 262 3.01 -9.20 14.83
N GLY A 263 2.40 -8.13 15.34
CA GLY A 263 1.10 -7.64 14.90
C GLY A 263 1.20 -6.78 13.64
N PRO A 264 0.06 -6.24 13.15
CA PRO A 264 0.03 -5.35 11.99
C PRO A 264 0.95 -4.12 12.11
N GLU A 265 1.04 -3.50 13.30
CA GLU A 265 1.88 -2.32 13.52
C GLU A 265 3.38 -2.64 13.41
N THR A 266 3.85 -3.67 14.12
CA THR A 266 5.23 -4.18 14.05
C THR A 266 5.62 -4.55 12.62
N LEU A 267 4.72 -5.23 11.91
CA LEU A 267 4.98 -5.69 10.55
C LEU A 267 5.05 -4.53 9.55
N ASN A 268 4.18 -3.53 9.69
CA ASN A 268 4.25 -2.31 8.90
C ASN A 268 5.56 -1.55 9.14
N ALA A 269 5.96 -1.38 10.41
CA ALA A 269 7.22 -0.73 10.76
C ALA A 269 8.42 -1.50 10.19
N LEU A 270 8.45 -2.84 10.30
CA LEU A 270 9.51 -3.67 9.73
C LEU A 270 9.67 -3.45 8.21
N GLN A 271 8.55 -3.40 7.50
CA GLN A 271 8.57 -3.20 6.06
C GLN A 271 8.99 -1.77 5.69
N GLN A 272 8.51 -0.77 6.42
CA GLN A 272 8.94 0.62 6.26
C GLN A 272 10.46 0.75 6.44
N ALA A 273 11.01 0.23 7.54
CA ALA A 273 12.43 0.25 7.81
C ALA A 273 13.22 -0.47 6.69
N ARG A 274 12.72 -1.60 6.19
CA ARG A 274 13.36 -2.33 5.08
C ARG A 274 13.34 -1.53 3.78
N ASP A 275 12.21 -0.91 3.46
CA ASP A 275 12.08 -0.10 2.25
C ASP A 275 12.98 1.15 2.32
N ILE A 276 13.14 1.76 3.51
CA ILE A 276 14.10 2.85 3.76
C ILE A 276 15.51 2.35 3.47
N LYS A 277 15.91 1.23 4.08
CA LYS A 277 17.25 0.65 3.92
C LYS A 277 17.59 0.31 2.47
N ARG A 278 16.60 -0.08 1.66
CA ARG A 278 16.78 -0.41 0.24
C ARG A 278 16.71 0.79 -0.72
N GLY A 279 16.36 1.99 -0.23
CA GLY A 279 16.13 3.14 -1.11
C GLY A 279 14.95 2.93 -2.06
N ASN A 280 13.95 2.12 -1.69
CA ASN A 280 12.88 1.75 -2.59
C ASN A 280 11.86 2.89 -2.76
N VAL A 281 11.77 3.43 -3.97
CA VAL A 281 10.85 4.52 -4.34
C VAL A 281 9.67 4.04 -5.19
N ASP A 282 9.70 2.79 -5.67
CA ASP A 282 8.73 2.27 -6.64
C ASP A 282 7.51 1.59 -5.99
N PRO A 283 6.31 1.71 -6.62
CA PRO A 283 5.06 1.07 -6.20
C PRO A 283 4.93 -0.44 -6.51
#